data_AF-A0AAW2WU75-F1
#
_entry.id   AF-A0AAW2WU75-F1
#
_cell.length_a   1.000
_cell.length_b   1.000
_cell.length_c   1.000
_cell.angle_alpha   90.00
_cell.angle_beta   90.00
_cell.angle_gamma   90.00
#
_symmetry.space_group_name_H-M   'P 1'
#
loop_
_entity.id
_entity.type
_entity.pdbx_description
1 polymer ?
#
loop_
_entity_poly.entity_id
_entity_poly.type
_entity_poly.pdbx_seq_one_letter_code
_entity_poly.pdbx_strand_id
1 'polypeptide(L)'
;EVFKNSVPFSCIHFASSKKHRKIELSLFSIHQKEGEPLKEYLQRFNATSLEVPSTTQEVKANAFAQGLLNRDFFKSLAKKPATIFYALLARAAKYINMEDAQAFKRKGREEKRKENEDKGPSKKPKTDFKDKKPAWQRVNMVYTP
;
A
#
# COMPACT_ATOMS: atom_id res chain seq x y z
N GLU A 1 48.10 13.65 -48.03
CA GLU A 1 46.68 13.48 -47.64
C GLU A 1 46.54 13.50 -46.12
N VAL A 2 45.42 14.02 -45.65
CA VAL A 2 45.25 14.55 -44.30
C VAL A 2 44.89 13.43 -43.32
N PHE A 3 45.67 13.32 -42.23
CA PHE A 3 45.30 12.57 -41.03
C PHE A 3 43.97 13.12 -40.48
N LYS A 4 42.87 12.43 -40.77
CA LYS A 4 41.57 12.64 -40.12
C LYS A 4 41.08 11.28 -39.71
N ASN A 5 41.15 11.00 -38.40
CA ASN A 5 40.22 10.19 -37.63
C ASN A 5 40.79 10.01 -36.21
N SER A 6 40.92 11.11 -35.47
CA SER A 6 41.08 11.05 -34.02
C SER A 6 39.85 11.68 -33.40
N VAL A 7 38.85 10.84 -33.11
CA VAL A 7 37.79 11.22 -32.19
C VAL A 7 38.46 11.22 -30.80
N PRO A 8 38.51 12.34 -30.08
CA PRO A 8 39.21 12.37 -28.81
C PRO A 8 38.49 11.45 -27.82
N PHE A 9 39.24 10.54 -27.20
CA PHE A 9 38.76 9.61 -26.15
C PHE A 9 37.98 10.32 -25.02
N SER A 10 38.15 11.63 -24.86
CA SER A 10 37.47 12.48 -23.88
C SER A 10 35.97 12.70 -24.14
N CYS A 11 35.46 12.47 -25.35
CA CYS A 11 34.03 12.64 -25.64
C CYS A 11 33.16 11.51 -25.08
N ILE A 12 33.73 10.30 -24.89
CA ILE A 12 32.98 9.16 -24.35
C ILE A 12 32.57 9.43 -22.89
N HIS A 13 33.48 9.99 -22.09
CA HIS A 13 33.21 10.27 -20.69
C HIS A 13 32.17 11.39 -20.50
N PHE A 14 32.23 12.42 -21.34
CA PHE A 14 31.32 13.56 -21.27
C PHE A 14 29.90 13.22 -21.79
N ALA A 15 29.79 12.44 -22.86
CA ALA A 15 28.50 11.99 -23.39
C ALA A 15 27.81 10.98 -22.44
N SER A 16 28.58 10.08 -21.81
CA SER A 16 28.07 9.19 -20.76
C SER A 16 27.60 9.97 -19.53
N SER A 17 28.38 10.94 -19.03
CA SER A 17 27.98 11.77 -17.88
C SER A 17 26.64 12.50 -18.10
N LYS A 18 26.39 13.01 -19.31
CA LYS A 18 25.10 13.63 -19.67
C LYS A 18 23.94 12.64 -19.69
N LYS A 19 24.17 11.41 -20.19
CA LYS A 19 23.15 10.35 -20.11
C LYS A 19 22.89 9.97 -18.65
N HIS A 20 23.91 9.71 -17.84
CA HIS A 20 23.75 9.34 -16.43
C HIS A 20 22.98 10.40 -15.63
N ARG A 21 23.30 11.70 -15.77
CA ARG A 21 22.53 12.76 -15.07
C ARG A 21 21.08 12.85 -15.53
N LYS A 22 20.80 12.70 -16.83
CA LYS A 22 19.41 12.69 -17.33
C LYS A 22 18.60 11.54 -16.76
N ILE A 23 19.27 10.41 -16.47
CA ILE A 23 18.63 9.19 -15.99
C ILE A 23 18.45 9.22 -14.46
N GLU A 24 19.37 9.78 -13.68
CA GLU A 24 19.13 9.97 -12.22
C GLU A 24 17.97 10.94 -11.95
N LEU A 25 17.88 12.03 -12.73
CA LEU A 25 16.76 12.96 -12.66
C LEU A 25 15.41 12.33 -13.06
N SER A 26 15.43 11.22 -13.83
CA SER A 26 14.19 10.54 -14.23
C SER A 26 13.50 9.90 -13.02
N LEU A 27 14.24 9.38 -12.04
CA LEU A 27 13.65 8.81 -10.82
C LEU A 27 12.95 9.88 -9.97
N PHE A 28 13.54 11.07 -9.86
CA PHE A 28 12.94 12.20 -9.15
C PHE A 28 11.73 12.79 -9.89
N SER A 29 11.56 12.51 -11.18
CA SER A 29 10.37 12.93 -11.92
C SER A 29 9.14 12.05 -11.64
N ILE A 30 9.33 10.86 -11.04
CA ILE A 30 8.24 9.92 -10.75
C ILE A 30 7.54 10.31 -9.45
N HIS A 31 6.37 10.93 -9.60
CA HIS A 31 5.49 11.31 -8.51
C HIS A 31 4.26 10.40 -8.47
N GLN A 32 3.79 10.13 -7.26
CA GLN A 32 2.51 9.49 -7.01
C GLN A 32 1.40 10.48 -7.37
N LYS A 33 0.48 10.04 -8.23
CA LYS A 33 -0.65 10.84 -8.69
C LYS A 33 -1.74 10.89 -7.62
N GLU A 34 -2.61 11.87 -7.71
CA GLU A 34 -3.79 11.96 -6.84
C GLU A 34 -4.72 10.75 -7.06
N GLY A 35 -5.17 10.14 -5.96
CA GLY A 35 -6.00 8.93 -5.98
C GLY A 35 -5.25 7.64 -6.38
N GLU A 36 -3.96 7.71 -6.65
CA GLU A 36 -3.18 6.54 -7.03
C GLU A 36 -2.79 5.69 -5.81
N PRO A 37 -3.12 4.38 -5.80
CA PRO A 37 -2.71 3.49 -4.72
C PRO A 37 -1.19 3.27 -4.72
N LEU A 38 -0.63 2.99 -3.54
CA LEU A 38 0.82 2.88 -3.37
C LEU A 38 1.44 1.78 -4.27
N LYS A 39 0.67 0.73 -4.56
CA LYS A 39 1.06 -0.40 -5.42
C LYS A 39 1.39 0.03 -6.85
N GLU A 40 0.54 0.84 -7.47
CA GLU A 40 0.70 1.30 -8.85
C GLU A 40 1.89 2.27 -8.95
N TYR A 41 2.03 3.15 -7.95
CA TYR A 41 3.17 4.05 -7.87
C TYR A 41 4.48 3.28 -7.78
N LEU A 42 4.52 2.28 -6.89
CA LEU A 42 5.68 1.43 -6.69
C LEU A 42 6.05 0.65 -7.95
N GLN A 43 5.08 0.15 -8.71
CA GLN A 43 5.33 -0.54 -9.98
C GLN A 43 6.00 0.39 -11.01
N ARG A 44 5.47 1.61 -11.20
CA ARG A 44 6.10 2.58 -12.10
C ARG A 44 7.51 2.96 -11.65
N PHE A 45 7.68 3.22 -10.36
CA PHE A 45 8.98 3.57 -9.81
C PHE A 45 10.00 2.43 -10.01
N ASN A 46 9.59 1.18 -9.78
CA ASN A 46 10.45 0.03 -10.00
C ASN A 46 10.82 -0.16 -11.47
N ALA A 47 9.88 0.04 -12.41
CA ALA A 47 10.18 -0.02 -13.83
C ALA A 47 11.28 0.98 -14.22
N THR A 48 11.14 2.25 -13.80
CA THR A 48 12.19 3.26 -14.03
C THR A 48 13.49 2.91 -13.29
N SER A 49 13.42 2.39 -12.07
CA SER A 49 14.60 2.00 -11.27
C SER A 49 15.44 0.89 -11.90
N LEU A 50 14.84 0.01 -12.70
CA LEU A 50 15.55 -1.03 -13.46
C LEU A 50 16.31 -0.46 -14.66
N GLU A 51 15.82 0.63 -15.26
CA GLU A 51 16.51 1.36 -16.32
C GLU A 51 17.72 2.16 -15.80
N VAL A 52 17.80 2.39 -14.48
CA VAL A 52 18.90 3.12 -13.82
C VAL A 52 19.66 2.26 -12.79
N PRO A 53 20.39 1.22 -13.23
CA PRO A 53 21.11 0.33 -12.31
C PRO A 53 22.29 1.01 -11.60
N SER A 54 22.82 2.11 -12.14
CA SER A 54 23.98 2.83 -11.58
C SER A 54 23.67 3.70 -10.36
N THR A 55 22.40 3.83 -9.97
CA THR A 55 21.98 4.70 -8.84
C THR A 55 22.10 3.95 -7.51
N THR A 56 22.63 4.61 -6.47
CA THR A 56 22.76 4.02 -5.14
C THR A 56 21.39 3.77 -4.49
N GLN A 57 21.34 2.86 -3.52
CA GLN A 57 20.10 2.49 -2.84
C GLN A 57 19.53 3.69 -2.05
N GLU A 58 20.39 4.55 -1.53
CA GLU A 58 20.02 5.76 -0.79
C GLU A 58 19.35 6.78 -1.71
N VAL A 59 19.89 7.00 -2.91
CA VAL A 59 19.31 7.93 -3.89
C VAL A 59 17.95 7.40 -4.37
N LYS A 60 17.82 6.08 -4.60
CA LYS A 60 16.52 5.45 -4.93
C LYS A 60 15.51 5.62 -3.80
N ALA A 61 15.92 5.40 -2.55
CA ALA A 61 15.05 5.59 -1.39
C ALA A 61 14.59 7.05 -1.24
N ASN A 62 15.50 8.00 -1.43
CA ASN A 62 15.18 9.44 -1.38
C ASN A 62 14.24 9.86 -2.52
N ALA A 63 14.51 9.45 -3.76
CA ALA A 63 13.64 9.75 -4.90
C ALA A 63 12.23 9.18 -4.69
N PHE A 64 12.13 7.94 -4.20
CA PHE A 64 10.85 7.33 -3.85
C PHE A 64 10.12 8.15 -2.79
N ALA A 65 10.80 8.51 -1.70
CA ALA A 65 10.19 9.23 -0.60
C ALA A 65 9.72 10.65 -1.00
N GLN A 66 10.45 11.32 -1.90
CA GLN A 66 10.09 12.64 -2.43
C GLN A 66 8.86 12.57 -3.35
N GLY A 67 8.72 11.50 -4.12
CA GLY A 67 7.57 11.30 -5.02
C GLY A 67 6.29 10.86 -4.32
N LEU A 68 6.29 10.58 -3.00
CA LEU A 68 5.11 10.08 -2.29
C LEU A 68 4.06 11.16 -2.02
N LEU A 69 2.83 10.87 -2.41
CA LEU A 69 1.64 11.64 -2.04
C LEU A 69 0.89 10.99 -0.86
N ASN A 70 1.02 9.68 -0.67
CA ASN A 70 0.36 8.94 0.40
C ASN A 70 0.89 9.37 1.77
N ARG A 71 0.11 10.20 2.47
CA ARG A 71 0.49 10.84 3.73
C ARG A 71 0.74 9.84 4.85
N ASP A 72 -0.03 8.76 4.93
CA ASP A 72 0.08 7.81 6.03
C ASP A 72 1.32 6.92 5.89
N PHE A 73 1.61 6.48 4.65
CA PHE A 73 2.86 5.79 4.38
C PHE A 73 4.07 6.72 4.59
N PHE A 74 4.01 7.97 4.12
CA PHE A 74 5.07 8.96 4.35
C PHE A 74 5.32 9.22 5.84
N LYS A 75 4.27 9.39 6.66
CA LYS A 75 4.41 9.50 8.13
C LYS A 75 5.09 8.27 8.73
N SER A 76 4.82 7.07 8.22
CA SER A 76 5.49 5.85 8.68
C SER A 76 7.00 5.86 8.38
N LEU A 77 7.40 6.43 7.24
CA LEU A 77 8.80 6.62 6.88
C LEU A 77 9.47 7.69 7.74
N ALA A 78 8.80 8.81 7.99
CA ALA A 78 9.32 9.88 8.84
C ALA A 78 9.57 9.40 10.29
N LYS A 79 8.68 8.57 10.83
CA LYS A 79 8.85 7.98 12.18
C LYS A 79 10.01 7.01 12.28
N LYS A 80 10.28 6.25 11.21
CA LYS A 80 11.35 5.24 11.16
C LYS A 80 12.02 5.32 9.79
N PRO A 81 13.03 6.17 9.60
CA PRO A 81 13.66 6.36 8.29
C PRO A 81 14.10 5.02 7.70
N ALA A 82 13.88 4.84 6.40
CA ALA A 82 14.39 3.71 5.64
C ALA A 82 15.43 4.25 4.65
N THR A 83 16.70 4.21 5.05
CA THR A 83 17.83 4.73 4.25
C THR A 83 18.18 3.81 3.09
N ILE A 84 17.87 2.52 3.22
CA ILE A 84 18.11 1.49 2.21
C ILE A 84 16.81 1.22 1.45
N PHE A 85 16.84 1.28 0.12
CA PHE A 85 15.67 1.07 -0.74
C PHE A 85 14.99 -0.29 -0.52
N TYR A 86 15.74 -1.38 -0.33
CA TYR A 86 15.14 -2.69 -0.01
C TYR A 86 14.31 -2.70 1.28
N ALA A 87 14.76 -1.99 2.32
CA ALA A 87 14.01 -1.87 3.57
C ALA A 87 12.72 -1.04 3.38
N LEU A 88 12.78 -0.03 2.51
CA LEU A 88 11.62 0.76 2.10
C LEU A 88 10.62 -0.11 1.33
N LEU A 89 11.08 -0.90 0.36
CA LEU A 89 10.24 -1.82 -0.43
C LEU A 89 9.52 -2.84 0.47
N ALA A 90 10.24 -3.45 1.40
CA ALA A 90 9.66 -4.40 2.35
C ALA A 90 8.55 -3.76 3.19
N ARG A 91 8.69 -2.48 3.55
CA ARG A 91 7.67 -1.74 4.28
C ARG A 91 6.49 -1.35 3.39
N ALA A 92 6.75 -0.92 2.15
CA ALA A 92 5.72 -0.62 1.17
C ALA A 92 4.83 -1.86 0.92
N ALA A 93 5.44 -3.04 0.76
CA ALA A 93 4.71 -4.29 0.59
C ALA A 93 3.77 -4.60 1.77
N LYS A 94 4.24 -4.42 3.01
CA LYS A 94 3.40 -4.58 4.21
C LYS A 94 2.23 -3.59 4.23
N TYR A 95 2.47 -2.35 3.82
CA TYR A 95 1.44 -1.33 3.75
C TYR A 95 0.39 -1.64 2.68
N ILE A 96 0.82 -2.06 1.49
CA ILE A 96 -0.06 -2.47 0.39
C ILE A 96 -0.96 -3.63 0.84
N ASN A 97 -0.39 -4.65 1.48
CA ASN A 97 -1.19 -5.78 1.98
C ASN A 97 -2.24 -5.34 3.01
N MET A 98 -1.90 -4.38 3.87
CA MET A 98 -2.84 -3.80 4.83
C MET A 98 -3.95 -3.01 4.11
N GLU A 99 -3.60 -2.20 3.11
CA GLU A 99 -4.55 -1.41 2.32
C GLU A 99 -5.52 -2.32 1.54
N ASP A 100 -5.01 -3.36 0.89
CA ASP A 100 -5.80 -4.38 0.19
C ASP A 100 -6.74 -5.13 1.15
N ALA A 101 -6.26 -5.51 2.33
CA ALA A 101 -7.09 -6.16 3.36
C ALA A 101 -8.21 -5.23 3.87
N GLN A 102 -7.94 -3.93 4.01
CA GLN A 102 -8.97 -2.95 4.37
C GLN A 102 -10.00 -2.77 3.26
N ALA A 103 -9.56 -2.71 2.01
CA ALA A 103 -10.44 -2.62 0.85
C ALA A 103 -11.37 -3.84 0.74
N PHE A 104 -10.83 -5.04 0.95
CA PHE A 104 -11.62 -6.29 0.97
C PHE A 104 -12.70 -6.28 2.06
N LYS A 105 -12.36 -5.88 3.29
CA LYS A 105 -13.33 -5.77 4.39
C LYS A 105 -14.44 -4.75 4.11
N ARG A 106 -14.12 -3.63 3.45
CA ARG A 106 -15.10 -2.61 3.07
C ARG A 106 -16.09 -3.16 2.05
N LYS A 107 -15.60 -3.85 1.01
CA LYS A 107 -16.45 -4.50 -0.01
C LYS A 107 -17.41 -5.52 0.61
N GLY A 108 -16.92 -6.42 1.46
CA GLY A 108 -17.80 -7.40 2.12
C GLY A 108 -18.86 -6.77 3.04
N ARG A 109 -18.55 -5.63 3.67
CA ARG A 109 -19.55 -4.88 4.46
C ARG A 109 -20.60 -4.20 3.58
N GLU A 110 -20.19 -3.71 2.42
CA GLU A 110 -21.10 -3.09 1.44
C GLU A 110 -22.02 -4.12 0.79
N GLU A 111 -21.49 -5.29 0.41
CA GLU A 111 -22.30 -6.42 -0.07
C GLU A 111 -23.33 -6.86 0.96
N LYS A 112 -22.92 -7.02 2.23
CA LYS A 112 -23.85 -7.35 3.33
C LYS A 112 -24.91 -6.26 3.56
N ARG A 113 -24.59 -4.99 3.31
CA ARG A 113 -25.57 -3.89 3.40
C ARG A 113 -26.58 -3.96 2.26
N LYS A 114 -26.13 -4.15 1.02
CA LYS A 114 -26.99 -4.32 -0.15
C LYS A 114 -27.90 -5.55 -0.02
N GLU A 115 -27.39 -6.66 0.52
CA GLU A 115 -28.21 -7.85 0.80
C GLU A 115 -29.30 -7.60 1.87
N ASN A 116 -29.02 -6.78 2.89
CA ASN A 116 -30.00 -6.45 3.92
C ASN A 116 -31.01 -5.38 3.47
N GLU A 117 -30.65 -4.49 2.54
CA GLU A 117 -31.59 -3.55 1.92
C GLU A 117 -32.55 -4.25 0.97
N ASP A 118 -32.07 -5.22 0.17
CA ASP A 118 -32.90 -5.99 -0.77
C ASP A 118 -33.90 -6.92 -0.03
N LYS A 119 -33.59 -7.31 1.21
CA LYS A 119 -34.49 -8.15 2.04
C LYS A 119 -35.59 -7.38 2.79
N GLY A 120 -35.67 -6.06 2.68
CA GLY A 120 -36.70 -5.23 3.33
C GLY A 120 -36.73 -5.35 4.87
N PRO A 121 -37.50 -4.52 5.59
CA PRO A 121 -37.65 -4.64 7.04
C PRO A 121 -38.46 -5.90 7.37
N SER A 122 -37.79 -7.05 7.52
CA SER A 122 -38.38 -8.24 8.11
C SER A 122 -38.80 -7.90 9.53
N LYS A 123 -40.11 -7.69 9.73
CA LYS A 123 -40.74 -7.51 11.04
C LYS A 123 -40.36 -8.71 11.90
N LYS A 124 -39.44 -8.53 12.85
CA LYS A 124 -39.24 -9.49 13.94
C LYS A 124 -40.57 -9.63 14.68
N PRO A 125 -41.11 -10.84 14.91
CA PRO A 125 -42.24 -10.98 15.82
C PRO A 125 -41.74 -10.57 17.20
N LYS A 126 -42.38 -9.56 17.79
CA LYS A 126 -42.23 -9.26 19.22
C LYS A 126 -42.74 -10.49 19.96
N THR A 127 -41.84 -11.33 20.47
CA THR A 127 -42.23 -12.35 21.43
C THR A 127 -42.50 -11.64 22.74
N ASP A 128 -43.78 -11.55 23.09
CA ASP A 128 -44.25 -10.96 24.34
C ASP A 128 -43.50 -11.58 25.53
N PHE A 129 -42.93 -10.70 26.35
CA PHE A 129 -42.52 -10.99 27.71
C PHE A 129 -43.73 -11.59 28.43
N LYS A 130 -43.71 -12.91 28.67
CA LYS A 130 -44.50 -13.53 29.73
C LYS A 130 -43.55 -14.18 30.71
N ASP A 131 -43.52 -13.60 31.90
CA ASP A 131 -42.84 -14.07 33.10
C ASP A 131 -43.01 -15.58 33.27
N LYS A 132 -41.98 -16.33 32.90
CA LYS A 132 -41.88 -17.75 33.29
C LYS A 132 -40.68 -17.85 34.22
N LYS A 133 -40.98 -18.11 35.50
CA LYS A 133 -39.96 -18.36 36.53
C LYS A 133 -38.94 -19.38 36.02
N PRO A 134 -37.63 -19.13 36.23
CA PRO A 134 -36.57 -19.98 35.70
C PRO A 134 -36.61 -21.38 36.32
N ALA A 135 -36.16 -22.37 35.54
CA ALA A 135 -36.37 -23.80 35.79
C ALA A 135 -35.81 -24.32 37.13
N TRP A 136 -34.84 -23.64 37.73
CA TRP A 136 -34.30 -24.00 39.05
C TRP A 136 -35.29 -23.80 40.21
N GLN A 137 -36.36 -23.04 39.98
CA GLN A 137 -37.41 -22.78 40.96
C GLN A 137 -38.54 -23.84 40.94
N ARG A 138 -38.38 -24.93 40.16
CA ARG A 138 -39.32 -26.05 40.03
C ARG A 138 -38.80 -27.36 40.66
N VAL A 139 -38.21 -27.30 41.84
CA VAL A 139 -37.88 -28.51 42.60
C VAL A 139 -38.36 -28.33 44.03
N ASN A 140 -39.46 -29.01 44.37
CA ASN A 140 -39.81 -29.46 45.72
C ASN A 140 -40.98 -30.45 45.63
N MET A 141 -40.63 -31.67 45.21
CA MET A 141 -41.40 -32.92 45.30
C MET A 141 -40.48 -33.94 44.63
N VAL A 142 -40.00 -35.02 45.22
CA VAL A 142 -40.59 -36.03 46.11
C VAL A 142 -39.37 -36.77 46.72
N TYR A 143 -39.28 -37.03 48.03
CA TYR A 143 -39.73 -38.30 48.62
C TYR A 143 -39.92 -38.21 50.14
N THR A 144 -41.16 -38.49 50.52
CA THR A 144 -41.77 -39.02 51.77
C THR A 144 -41.17 -40.37 52.21
N PRO A 145 -41.49 -40.98 53.38
CA PRO A 145 -42.40 -40.60 54.48
C PRO A 145 -41.71 -40.31 55.83
#